data_AF-A0A3D0GLJ4-F1
#
_entry.id   AF-A0A3D0GLJ4-F1
#
_cell.length_a   1.000
_cell.length_b   1.000
_cell.length_c   1.000
_cell.angle_alpha   90.00
_cell.angle_beta   90.00
_cell.angle_gamma   90.00
#
_symmetry.space_group_name_H-M   'P 1'
#
loop_
_entity.id
_entity.type
_entity.pdbx_description
1 polymer ?
#
loop_
_entity_poly.entity_id
_entity_poly.type
_entity_poly.pdbx_seq_one_letter_code
_entity_poly.pdbx_strand_id
1 'polypeptide(L)'
;MIKLLTAAAAFSLAGCATIVNDAMIPLTVNFSDGSDGKCTFTNKRGVWRSDIPTSSVMIRRSDDPLKYDCETNDGREAVGSIRSEVEGEKMAASIIFWDLGITDSITDKHRTYQGNVTITVPKAN
;
A
#
# COMPACT_ATOMS: atom_id res chain seq x y z
N MET A 1 -14.58 48.75 -3.45
CA MET A 1 -14.41 47.65 -4.41
C MET A 1 -13.16 46.78 -4.12
N ILE A 2 -12.01 47.35 -3.75
CA ILE A 2 -10.79 46.58 -3.38
C ILE A 2 -10.98 45.60 -2.21
N LYS A 3 -11.79 45.96 -1.19
CA LYS A 3 -12.01 45.11 0.01
C LYS A 3 -12.83 43.84 -0.25
N LEU A 4 -13.62 43.80 -1.33
CA LEU A 4 -14.43 42.62 -1.71
C LEU A 4 -13.61 41.60 -2.51
N LEU A 5 -12.62 42.06 -3.29
CA LEU A 5 -11.69 41.18 -4.01
C LEU A 5 -10.76 40.41 -3.06
N THR A 6 -10.38 41.02 -1.93
CA THR A 6 -9.47 40.39 -0.95
C THR A 6 -10.13 39.23 -0.20
N ALA A 7 -11.44 39.29 0.02
CA ALA A 7 -12.19 38.22 0.67
C ALA A 7 -12.42 37.00 -0.24
N ALA A 8 -12.54 37.22 -1.56
CA ALA A 8 -12.72 36.13 -2.53
C ALA A 8 -11.44 35.31 -2.76
N ALA A 9 -10.26 35.95 -2.70
CA ALA A 9 -8.97 35.28 -2.84
C ALA A 9 -8.63 34.32 -1.66
N ALA A 10 -9.24 34.54 -0.48
CA ALA A 10 -9.02 33.69 0.69
C ALA A 10 -9.70 32.31 0.57
N PHE A 11 -10.77 32.19 -0.21
CA PHE A 11 -11.49 30.92 -0.42
C PHE A 11 -10.86 30.03 -1.51
N SER A 12 -10.04 30.60 -2.41
CA SER A 12 -9.34 29.84 -3.45
C SER A 12 -8.11 29.06 -2.95
N LEU A 13 -7.75 29.19 -1.67
CA LEU A 13 -6.67 28.44 -1.02
C LEU A 13 -7.14 27.17 -0.31
N ALA A 14 -8.40 26.75 -0.48
CA ALA A 14 -8.84 25.40 -0.17
C ALA A 14 -8.24 24.41 -1.20
N GLY A 15 -6.91 24.33 -1.19
CA GLY A 15 -6.14 23.37 -1.97
C GLY A 15 -6.55 21.96 -1.57
N CYS A 16 -6.49 21.06 -2.55
CA CYS A 16 -6.79 19.64 -2.42
C CYS A 16 -6.07 19.04 -1.19
N ALA A 17 -6.76 18.96 -0.06
CA ALA A 17 -6.35 18.10 1.04
C ALA A 17 -6.57 16.67 0.56
N THR A 18 -5.59 16.11 -0.17
CA THR A 18 -5.55 14.68 -0.38
C THR A 18 -5.42 14.05 1.00
N ILE A 19 -6.47 13.34 1.41
CA ILE A 19 -6.48 12.61 2.68
C ILE A 19 -5.18 11.80 2.73
N VAL A 20 -4.37 12.02 3.76
CA VAL A 20 -3.03 11.40 3.95
C VAL A 20 -3.12 9.89 4.20
N ASN A 21 -4.28 9.31 3.92
CA ASN A 21 -4.72 8.04 4.44
C ASN A 21 -5.48 7.22 3.38
N ASP A 22 -4.80 7.02 2.25
CA ASP A 22 -5.21 6.05 1.25
C ASP A 22 -5.05 4.63 1.81
N ALA A 23 -6.11 3.85 1.66
CA ALA A 23 -6.14 2.45 2.07
C ALA A 23 -5.34 1.56 1.12
N MET A 24 -5.04 2.01 -0.10
CA MET A 24 -4.25 1.28 -1.08
C MET A 24 -2.78 1.73 -1.02
N ILE A 25 -1.86 0.78 -1.18
CA ILE A 25 -0.42 1.05 -1.30
C ILE A 25 0.15 0.42 -2.55
N PRO A 26 1.07 1.08 -3.25
CA PRO A 26 1.83 0.45 -4.30
C PRO A 26 2.83 -0.53 -3.67
N LEU A 27 2.90 -1.72 -4.24
CA LEU A 27 3.89 -2.73 -3.91
C LEU A 27 4.77 -2.99 -5.15
N THR A 28 6.08 -2.99 -4.95
CA THR A 28 7.08 -3.38 -5.96
C THR A 28 7.60 -4.77 -5.61
N VAL A 29 7.54 -5.70 -6.55
CA VAL A 29 7.90 -7.10 -6.34
C VAL A 29 8.72 -7.62 -7.51
N ASN A 30 9.86 -8.24 -7.19
CA ASN A 30 10.76 -8.90 -8.14
C ASN A 30 11.15 -10.28 -7.62
N PHE A 31 11.40 -11.25 -8.51
CA PHE A 31 12.06 -12.50 -8.12
C PHE A 31 13.57 -12.29 -7.93
N SER A 32 14.16 -13.05 -7.01
CA SER A 32 15.59 -12.93 -6.64
C SER A 32 16.55 -13.23 -7.79
N ASP A 33 16.09 -13.98 -8.80
CA ASP A 33 16.86 -14.35 -9.98
C ASP A 33 16.53 -13.51 -11.22
N GLY A 34 15.60 -12.54 -11.10
CA GLY A 34 15.14 -11.70 -12.21
C GLY A 34 14.24 -12.40 -13.22
N SER A 35 13.70 -13.58 -12.88
CA SER A 35 12.73 -14.27 -13.73
C SER A 35 11.39 -13.54 -13.79
N ASP A 36 10.57 -13.91 -14.78
CA ASP A 36 9.19 -13.46 -14.94
C ASP A 36 8.22 -14.52 -14.39
N GLY A 37 7.04 -14.08 -13.96
CA GLY A 37 5.98 -14.99 -13.52
C GLY A 37 4.75 -14.26 -13.02
N LYS A 38 3.97 -14.92 -12.17
CA LYS A 38 2.72 -14.40 -11.62
C LYS A 38 2.66 -14.60 -10.13
N CYS A 39 2.11 -13.62 -9.42
CA CYS A 39 1.84 -13.72 -8.00
C CYS A 39 0.37 -13.42 -7.69
N THR A 40 -0.17 -14.16 -6.73
CA THR A 40 -1.42 -13.88 -6.04
C THR A 40 -1.11 -13.39 -4.63
N PHE A 41 -1.50 -12.16 -4.31
CA PHE A 41 -1.37 -11.55 -3.00
C PHE A 41 -2.71 -11.60 -2.27
N THR A 42 -2.72 -12.00 -1.00
CA THR A 42 -3.94 -12.18 -0.21
C THR A 42 -3.76 -11.64 1.21
N ASN A 43 -4.75 -10.88 1.68
CA ASN A 43 -4.92 -10.56 3.09
C ASN A 43 -6.41 -10.57 3.48
N LYS A 44 -6.72 -10.17 4.71
CA LYS A 44 -8.10 -10.09 5.23
C LYS A 44 -9.06 -9.26 4.36
N ARG A 45 -8.53 -8.29 3.61
CA ARG A 45 -9.30 -7.29 2.87
C ARG A 45 -9.44 -7.59 1.37
N GLY A 46 -8.70 -8.56 0.82
CA GLY A 46 -8.82 -8.90 -0.59
C GLY A 46 -7.76 -9.83 -1.14
N VAL A 47 -7.87 -10.04 -2.45
CA VAL A 47 -6.97 -10.85 -3.27
C VAL A 47 -6.59 -10.03 -4.51
N TRP A 48 -5.31 -9.96 -4.81
CA TRP A 48 -4.75 -9.23 -5.96
C TRP A 48 -3.85 -10.14 -6.77
N ARG A 49 -3.86 -10.00 -8.09
CA ARG A 49 -2.98 -10.74 -8.99
C ARG A 49 -2.17 -9.77 -9.82
N SER A 50 -0.90 -10.07 -10.02
CA SER A 50 0.00 -9.30 -10.88
C SER A 50 1.00 -10.22 -11.53
N ASP A 51 1.39 -9.87 -12.75
CA ASP A 51 2.61 -10.37 -13.36
C ASP A 51 3.81 -9.75 -12.63
N ILE A 52 4.92 -10.49 -12.55
CA ILE A 52 6.18 -10.13 -11.90
C ILE A 52 7.26 -10.10 -13.00
N PRO A 53 8.15 -9.08 -13.02
CA PRO A 53 8.28 -7.98 -12.06
C PRO A 53 7.15 -6.94 -12.13
N THR A 54 6.81 -6.34 -11.00
CA THR A 54 5.81 -5.25 -10.92
C THR A 54 6.28 -4.12 -10.00
N SER A 55 5.87 -2.89 -10.29
CA SER A 55 6.14 -1.70 -9.46
C SER A 55 4.89 -1.00 -8.95
N SER A 56 3.70 -1.48 -9.34
CA SER A 56 2.46 -0.71 -9.21
C SER A 56 1.24 -1.53 -8.80
N VAL A 57 1.42 -2.76 -8.30
CA VAL A 57 0.27 -3.50 -7.77
C VAL A 57 -0.25 -2.80 -6.52
N MET A 58 -1.50 -2.32 -6.60
CA MET A 58 -2.14 -1.58 -5.51
C MET A 58 -2.77 -2.57 -4.54
N ILE A 59 -2.16 -2.73 -3.37
CA ILE A 59 -2.60 -3.64 -2.31
C ILE A 59 -3.33 -2.85 -1.23
N ARG A 60 -4.45 -3.36 -0.74
CA ARG A 60 -5.14 -2.73 0.39
C ARG A 60 -4.43 -3.05 1.71
N ARG A 61 -4.16 -2.03 2.51
CA ARG A 61 -3.61 -2.13 3.88
C ARG A 61 -4.50 -3.03 4.75
N SER A 62 -3.88 -3.86 5.59
CA SER A 62 -4.53 -4.66 6.63
C SER A 62 -3.56 -4.90 7.78
N ASP A 63 -4.09 -5.15 8.97
CA ASP A 63 -3.40 -5.70 10.14
C ASP A 63 -2.81 -7.10 9.92
N ASP A 64 -3.46 -7.93 9.08
CA ASP A 64 -2.98 -9.27 8.74
C ASP A 64 -1.75 -9.24 7.80
N PRO A 65 -0.85 -10.25 7.89
CA PRO A 65 0.21 -10.43 6.92
C PRO A 65 -0.33 -10.56 5.49
N LEU A 66 0.35 -9.93 4.53
CA LEU A 66 0.06 -10.11 3.11
C LEU A 66 0.71 -11.39 2.64
N LYS A 67 -0.08 -12.44 2.46
CA LYS A 67 0.39 -13.71 1.89
C LYS A 67 0.64 -13.55 0.40
N TYR A 68 1.71 -14.15 -0.11
CA TYR A 68 1.97 -14.26 -1.53
C TYR A 68 2.10 -15.72 -1.93
N ASP A 69 1.57 -16.01 -3.10
CA ASP A 69 1.66 -17.29 -3.79
C ASP A 69 2.09 -16.99 -5.22
N CYS A 70 3.32 -17.38 -5.56
CA CYS A 70 3.97 -16.98 -6.79
C CYS A 70 4.45 -18.19 -7.58
N GLU A 71 4.29 -18.12 -8.89
CA GLU A 71 4.75 -19.12 -9.85
C GLU A 71 5.56 -18.40 -10.94
N THR A 72 6.80 -18.84 -11.15
CA THR A 72 7.63 -18.36 -12.26
C THR A 72 7.14 -18.99 -13.57
N ASN A 73 7.46 -18.38 -14.72
CA ASN A 73 7.07 -18.92 -16.03
C ASN A 73 7.64 -20.32 -16.32
N ASP A 74 8.71 -20.70 -15.64
CA ASP A 74 9.32 -22.04 -15.70
C ASP A 74 8.74 -23.03 -14.65
N GLY A 75 7.69 -22.63 -13.92
CA GLY A 75 6.91 -23.50 -13.03
C GLY A 75 7.48 -23.67 -11.62
N ARG A 76 8.38 -22.78 -11.17
CA ARG A 76 8.87 -22.80 -9.78
C ARG A 76 7.91 -22.00 -8.90
N GLU A 77 7.55 -22.59 -7.78
CA GLU A 77 6.66 -21.96 -6.80
C GLU A 77 7.45 -21.29 -5.66
N ALA A 78 6.96 -20.13 -5.24
CA ALA A 78 7.44 -19.40 -4.08
C ALA A 78 6.26 -18.87 -3.26
N VAL A 79 6.09 -19.41 -2.05
CA VAL A 79 5.01 -19.05 -1.13
C VAL A 79 5.57 -18.41 0.13
N GLY A 80 4.87 -17.42 0.66
CA GLY A 80 5.29 -16.76 1.89
C GLY A 80 4.36 -15.63 2.32
N SER A 81 4.87 -14.73 3.17
CA SER A 81 4.11 -13.59 3.65
C SER A 81 4.98 -12.37 3.93
N ILE A 82 4.42 -11.19 3.69
CA ILE A 82 5.00 -9.89 4.05
C ILE A 82 4.31 -9.41 5.33
N ARG A 83 5.10 -9.00 6.32
CA ARG A 83 4.58 -8.56 7.62
C ARG A 83 3.87 -7.21 7.49
N SER A 84 2.72 -7.09 8.16
CA SER A 84 2.06 -5.79 8.36
C SER A 84 2.78 -4.98 9.45
N GLU A 85 3.08 -3.73 9.15
CA GLU A 85 3.74 -2.77 10.05
C GLU A 85 2.83 -1.58 10.33
N VAL A 86 3.15 -0.80 11.37
CA VAL A 86 2.40 0.42 11.72
C VAL A 86 3.22 1.64 11.32
N GLU A 87 2.66 2.51 10.48
CA GLU A 87 3.24 3.82 10.17
C GLU A 87 2.94 4.79 11.32
N GLY A 88 3.92 4.97 12.23
CA GLY A 88 3.76 5.79 13.43
C GLY A 88 3.40 7.27 13.16
N GLU A 89 3.86 7.82 12.03
CA GLU A 89 3.54 9.19 11.62
C GLU A 89 2.04 9.35 11.26
N LYS A 90 1.42 8.32 10.67
CA LYS A 90 -0.01 8.34 10.36
C LYS A 90 -0.87 8.19 11.60
N MET A 91 -0.42 7.38 12.57
CA MET A 91 -1.07 7.32 13.88
C MET A 91 -1.07 8.70 14.55
N ALA A 92 0.06 9.41 14.55
CA ALA A 92 0.15 10.76 15.13
C ALA A 92 -0.71 11.80 14.39
N ALA A 93 -0.73 11.77 13.05
CA ALA A 93 -1.55 12.67 12.24
C ALA A 93 -3.06 12.41 12.42
N SER A 94 -3.48 11.15 12.60
CA SER A 94 -4.89 10.78 12.81
C SER A 94 -5.48 11.31 14.11
N ILE A 95 -4.65 11.53 15.14
CA ILE A 95 -5.05 12.10 16.43
C ILE A 95 -5.31 13.61 16.31
N ILE A 96 -4.55 14.29 15.44
CA ILE A 96 -4.57 15.76 15.31
C ILE A 96 -5.69 16.24 14.37
N PHE A 97 -6.05 15.46 13.34
CA PHE A 97 -6.97 15.88 12.27
C PHE A 97 -8.36 15.22 12.33
N TRP A 98 -9.13 15.53 13.38
CA TRP A 98 -10.61 15.41 13.44
C TRP A 98 -11.23 14.06 13.85
N ASP A 99 -10.49 12.95 13.85
CA ASP A 99 -11.08 11.61 14.08
C ASP A 99 -10.46 10.84 15.28
N LEU A 100 -9.53 11.45 16.03
CA LEU A 100 -8.83 10.84 17.17
C LEU A 100 -8.17 9.47 16.85
N GLY A 101 -7.97 9.13 15.57
CA GLY A 101 -7.50 7.83 15.12
C GLY A 101 -8.54 6.70 15.08
N ILE A 102 -9.84 6.97 15.21
CA ILE A 102 -10.90 5.95 15.26
C ILE A 102 -11.12 5.29 13.90
N THR A 103 -11.40 6.05 12.85
CA THR A 103 -11.53 5.57 11.47
C THR A 103 -10.24 4.92 10.99
N ASP A 104 -9.08 5.45 11.40
CA ASP A 104 -7.78 4.90 11.05
C ASP A 104 -7.56 3.51 11.68
N SER A 105 -7.87 3.37 12.97
CA SER A 105 -7.79 2.09 13.69
C SER A 105 -8.81 1.05 13.19
N ILE A 106 -10.00 1.47 12.76
CA ILE A 106 -11.04 0.57 12.22
C ILE A 106 -10.72 0.11 10.78
N THR A 107 -10.18 1.00 9.95
CA THR A 107 -9.95 0.72 8.52
C THR A 107 -8.54 0.23 8.20
N ASP A 108 -7.73 -0.04 9.23
CA ASP A 108 -6.33 -0.51 9.13
C ASP A 108 -5.44 0.43 8.30
N LYS A 109 -5.76 1.71 8.35
CA LYS A 109 -5.21 2.73 7.46
C LYS A 109 -3.79 3.18 7.87
N HIS A 110 -3.47 2.98 9.15
CA HIS A 110 -2.18 3.13 9.81
C HIS A 110 -1.25 1.95 9.53
N ARG A 111 -1.76 0.88 8.91
CA ARG A 111 -0.98 -0.31 8.58
C ARG A 111 -0.26 -0.14 7.27
N THR A 112 0.89 -0.78 7.10
CA THR A 112 1.66 -0.76 5.87
C THR A 112 2.33 -2.09 5.62
N TYR A 113 2.81 -2.28 4.41
CA TYR A 113 3.69 -3.39 4.05
C TYR A 113 4.98 -2.80 3.48
N GLN A 114 6.06 -3.58 3.51
CA GLN A 114 7.31 -3.19 2.88
C GLN A 114 7.06 -2.92 1.38
N GLY A 115 7.35 -1.69 0.91
CA GLY A 115 7.00 -1.26 -0.45
C GLY A 115 7.82 -1.92 -1.56
N ASN A 116 9.00 -2.47 -1.26
CA ASN A 116 9.85 -3.18 -2.22
C ASN A 116 10.23 -4.55 -1.65
N VAL A 117 9.80 -5.61 -2.33
CA VAL A 117 9.97 -6.99 -1.88
C VAL A 117 10.68 -7.80 -2.96
N THR A 118 11.73 -8.50 -2.56
CA THR A 118 12.39 -9.51 -3.39
C THR A 118 11.96 -10.89 -2.93
N ILE A 119 11.26 -11.63 -3.79
CA ILE A 119 10.81 -12.99 -3.50
C ILE A 119 11.91 -13.96 -3.90
N THR A 120 12.40 -14.74 -2.94
CA THR A 120 13.38 -15.79 -3.21
C THR A 120 12.72 -16.96 -3.92
N VAL A 121 13.21 -17.28 -5.10
CA VAL A 121 12.77 -18.45 -5.87
C VAL A 121 13.82 -19.57 -5.79
N PRO A 122 13.41 -20.86 -5.84
CA PRO A 122 14.34 -21.98 -5.92
C PRO A 122 15.28 -21.84 -7.12
N LYS A 123 16.50 -22.40 -7.02
CA LYS A 123 17.45 -22.41 -8.14
C LYS A 123 16.84 -23.18 -9.32
N ALA A 124 16.96 -22.63 -10.53
CA ALA A 124 16.62 -23.35 -11.76
C ALA A 124 17.50 -24.61 -11.89
N ASN A 125 16.88 -25.74 -12.21
CA ASN A 125 17.56 -27.02 -12.44
C ASN A 125 18.21 -27.06 -13.82
#